data_AF-A0A1F2ZQD1-F1
#
_entry.id   AF-A0A1F2ZQD1-F1
#
_cell.length_a   1.000
_cell.length_b   1.000
_cell.length_c   1.000
_cell.angle_alpha   90.00
_cell.angle_beta   90.00
_cell.angle_gamma   90.00
#
_symmetry.space_group_name_H-M   'P 1'
#
loop_
_entity.id
_entity.type
_entity.pdbx_description
1 polymer ?
#
loop_
_entity_poly.entity_id
_entity_poly.type
_entity_poly.pdbx_seq_one_letter_code
_entity_poly.pdbx_strand_id
1 'polypeptide(L)'
;LVSNKSLEFTKDLFETNEPALWEKDLTGQLVKWIEVGSPDEDKVKKASARCKQVAIVTYGTAVDEWYKRNSKLKTLNNVEIWQLSTASTEAVQALCERTMQLQLNVMDGEWTLIGDHAQAIIEWTQLQ
;
A
#
# COMPACT_ATOMS: atom_id res chain seq x y z
N LEU A 1 1.25 7.03 6.07
CA LEU A 1 0.79 7.12 4.65
C LEU A 1 -0.07 8.37 4.46
N VAL A 2 0.42 9.55 4.87
CA VAL A 2 -0.44 10.74 5.05
C VAL A 2 -0.43 11.57 3.75
N SER A 3 -1.61 12.07 3.38
CA SER A 3 -1.94 12.86 2.19
C SER A 3 -0.87 13.90 1.82
N ASN A 4 -0.24 13.69 0.66
CA ASN A 4 0.50 14.72 -0.05
C ASN A 4 -0.22 15.00 -1.37
N LYS A 5 -0.31 16.28 -1.78
CA LYS A 5 -1.07 16.69 -2.98
C LYS A 5 -0.54 16.12 -4.30
N SER A 6 0.61 15.45 -4.26
CA SER A 6 1.31 14.86 -5.40
C SER A 6 1.17 13.33 -5.50
N LEU A 7 0.27 12.71 -4.72
CA LEU A 7 0.01 11.28 -4.82
C LEU A 7 -0.92 11.00 -6.00
N GLU A 8 -0.47 10.17 -6.94
CA GLU A 8 -1.21 9.86 -8.16
C GLU A 8 -1.41 8.35 -8.27
N PHE A 9 -2.63 7.93 -8.66
CA PHE A 9 -2.88 6.56 -9.11
C PHE A 9 -2.23 6.34 -10.47
N THR A 10 -1.67 5.16 -10.68
CA THR A 10 -1.21 4.75 -12.01
C THR A 10 -2.19 3.76 -12.66
N LYS A 11 -1.89 3.30 -13.87
CA LYS A 11 -2.69 2.30 -14.59
C LYS A 11 -2.25 0.87 -14.26
N ASP A 12 -1.97 0.62 -12.98
CA ASP A 12 -1.32 -0.58 -12.42
C ASP A 12 -1.93 -1.92 -12.87
N LEU A 13 -3.22 -1.95 -13.27
CA LEU A 13 -3.82 -3.17 -13.79
C LEU A 13 -3.29 -3.64 -15.17
N PHE A 14 -2.58 -2.79 -15.93
CA PHE A 14 -2.15 -3.12 -17.29
C PHE A 14 -0.66 -2.87 -17.58
N GLU A 15 0.07 -2.17 -16.71
CA GLU A 15 1.49 -1.85 -16.93
C GLU A 15 2.38 -2.36 -15.80
N THR A 16 3.20 -3.37 -16.09
CA THR A 16 4.07 -4.05 -15.11
C THR A 16 5.20 -3.18 -14.53
N ASN A 17 5.42 -1.99 -15.09
CA ASN A 17 6.51 -1.08 -14.71
C ASN A 17 6.07 0.12 -13.87
N GLU A 18 4.80 0.17 -13.46
CA GLU A 18 4.23 1.21 -12.61
C GLU A 18 3.73 0.63 -11.26
N PRO A 19 3.70 1.43 -10.18
CA PRO A 19 3.10 1.06 -8.90
C PRO A 19 1.60 1.29 -8.90
N ALA A 20 0.86 0.72 -7.94
CA ALA A 20 -0.51 1.18 -7.65
C ALA A 20 -0.62 2.71 -7.47
N LEU A 21 0.29 3.31 -6.69
CA LEU A 21 0.40 4.77 -6.55
C LEU A 21 1.85 5.22 -6.50
N TRP A 22 2.12 6.45 -6.94
CA TRP A 22 3.41 7.10 -6.72
C TRP A 22 3.26 8.51 -6.19
N GLU A 23 4.35 9.04 -5.66
CA GLU A 23 4.50 10.45 -5.35
C GLU A 23 5.71 11.01 -6.11
N LYS A 24 5.51 12.15 -6.76
CA LYS A 24 6.58 12.93 -7.39
C LYS A 24 6.73 14.27 -6.69
N ASP A 25 7.95 14.77 -6.60
CA ASP A 25 8.19 16.12 -6.10
C ASP A 25 7.88 17.19 -7.18
N LEU A 26 8.05 18.47 -6.83
CA LEU A 26 7.75 19.60 -7.73
C LEU A 26 8.61 19.63 -9.00
N THR A 27 9.71 18.86 -9.04
CA THR A 27 10.57 18.73 -10.22
C THR A 27 10.17 17.56 -11.12
N GLY A 28 9.19 16.75 -10.70
CA GLY A 28 8.78 15.53 -11.36
C GLY A 28 9.62 14.30 -10.99
N GLN A 29 10.56 14.43 -10.04
CA GLN A 29 11.34 13.29 -9.56
C GLN A 29 10.45 12.37 -8.72
N LEU A 30 10.52 11.06 -9.00
CA LEU A 30 9.83 10.03 -8.23
C LEU A 30 10.45 9.93 -6.83
N VAL A 31 9.64 10.20 -5.79
CA VAL A 31 10.09 10.15 -4.40
C VAL A 31 9.51 8.97 -3.64
N LYS A 32 8.28 8.54 -3.97
CA LYS A 32 7.61 7.42 -3.32
C LYS A 32 6.97 6.47 -4.32
N TRP A 33 7.12 5.17 -4.07
CA TRP A 33 6.46 4.08 -4.78
C TRP A 33 5.56 3.32 -3.80
N ILE A 34 4.27 3.17 -4.10
CA ILE A 34 3.32 2.44 -3.27
C ILE A 34 2.76 1.28 -4.09
N GLU A 35 3.09 0.07 -3.68
CA GLU A 35 2.66 -1.18 -4.30
C GLU A 35 1.57 -1.83 -3.46
N VAL A 36 0.63 -2.53 -4.10
CA VAL A 36 -0.46 -3.25 -3.42
C VAL A 36 -0.40 -4.73 -3.79
N GLY A 37 -0.57 -5.61 -2.79
CA GLY A 37 -0.51 -7.06 -2.95
C GLY A 37 0.88 -7.64 -2.68
N SER A 38 1.24 -8.70 -3.41
CA SER A 38 2.45 -9.51 -3.16
C SER A 38 3.36 -9.52 -4.40
N PRO A 39 4.08 -8.42 -4.71
CA PRO A 39 4.88 -8.27 -5.92
C PRO A 39 6.09 -9.23 -5.95
N ASP A 40 6.63 -9.53 -7.12
CA ASP A 40 7.88 -10.29 -7.20
C ASP A 40 9.09 -9.50 -6.64
N GLU A 41 10.14 -10.20 -6.22
CA GLU A 41 11.34 -9.58 -5.64
C GLU A 41 11.98 -8.57 -6.60
N ASP A 42 11.92 -8.83 -7.90
CA ASP A 42 12.58 -8.02 -8.92
C ASP A 42 11.86 -6.70 -9.22
N LYS A 43 10.51 -6.65 -9.19
CA LYS A 43 9.74 -5.38 -9.24
C LYS A 43 10.11 -4.51 -8.04
N VAL A 44 10.19 -5.08 -6.84
CA VAL A 44 10.53 -4.33 -5.63
C VAL A 44 11.96 -3.78 -5.68
N LYS A 45 12.95 -4.57 -6.13
CA LYS A 45 14.33 -4.09 -6.30
C LYS A 45 14.41 -2.94 -7.31
N LYS A 46 13.69 -3.06 -8.45
CA LYS A 46 13.63 -1.99 -9.46
C LYS A 46 13.00 -0.73 -8.88
N ALA A 47 11.93 -0.84 -8.12
CA ALA A 47 11.29 0.29 -7.45
C ALA A 47 12.23 0.94 -6.42
N SER A 48 12.87 0.14 -5.58
CA SER A 48 13.83 0.56 -4.56
C SER A 48 15.01 1.35 -5.14
N ALA A 49 15.50 0.95 -6.31
CA ALA A 49 16.57 1.68 -7.01
C ALA A 49 16.11 3.01 -7.65
N ARG A 50 14.80 3.21 -7.87
CA ARG A 50 14.23 4.35 -8.64
C ARG A 50 13.72 5.49 -7.75
N CYS A 51 13.52 5.27 -6.46
CA CYS A 51 12.88 6.26 -5.59
C CYS A 51 13.43 6.23 -4.16
N LYS A 52 13.08 7.25 -3.36
CA LYS A 52 13.57 7.39 -2.00
C LYS A 52 12.88 6.46 -1.02
N GLN A 53 11.62 6.11 -1.25
CA GLN A 53 10.83 5.26 -0.38
C GLN A 53 9.90 4.34 -1.19
N VAL A 54 9.91 3.05 -0.85
CA VAL A 54 8.96 2.06 -1.36
C VAL A 54 8.10 1.60 -0.20
N ALA A 55 6.78 1.63 -0.34
CA ALA A 55 5.83 1.03 0.58
C ALA A 55 5.09 -0.10 -0.15
N ILE A 56 5.03 -1.28 0.45
CA ILE A 56 4.26 -2.41 -0.07
C ILE A 56 3.12 -2.69 0.91
N VAL A 57 1.89 -2.56 0.45
CA VAL A 57 0.67 -2.87 1.21
C VAL A 57 0.17 -4.25 0.79
N THR A 58 0.56 -5.25 1.57
CA THR A 58 0.21 -6.65 1.38
C THR A 58 -1.11 -6.98 2.10
N TYR A 59 -1.79 -8.03 1.64
CA TYR A 59 -3.00 -8.55 2.28
C TYR A 59 -3.23 -10.02 1.89
N GLY A 60 -4.10 -10.71 2.65
CA GLY A 60 -4.45 -12.10 2.41
C GLY A 60 -3.53 -13.11 3.07
N THR A 61 -3.85 -14.39 2.91
CA THR A 61 -3.23 -15.51 3.66
C THR A 61 -1.86 -15.94 3.14
N ALA A 62 -1.51 -15.59 1.89
CA ALA A 62 -0.26 -15.98 1.26
C ALA A 62 0.92 -15.05 1.58
N VAL A 63 0.71 -13.96 2.34
CA VAL A 63 1.72 -12.93 2.62
C VAL A 63 2.93 -13.50 3.37
N ASP A 64 2.70 -14.34 4.38
CA ASP A 64 3.79 -14.95 5.15
C ASP A 64 4.72 -15.80 4.28
N GLU A 65 4.13 -16.60 3.39
CA GLU A 65 4.89 -17.45 2.48
C GLU A 65 5.62 -16.61 1.43
N TRP A 66 4.96 -15.60 0.89
CA TRP A 66 5.56 -14.61 0.00
C TRP A 66 6.76 -13.93 0.64
N TYR A 67 6.64 -13.40 1.86
CA TYR A 67 7.73 -12.68 2.52
C TYR A 67 8.92 -13.60 2.84
N LYS A 68 8.66 -14.86 3.22
CA LYS A 68 9.71 -15.89 3.42
C LYS A 68 10.48 -16.19 2.14
N ARG A 69 9.79 -16.35 1.01
CA ARG A 69 10.42 -16.64 -0.29
C ARG A 69 11.26 -15.47 -0.81
N ASN A 70 10.82 -14.23 -0.55
CA ASN A 70 11.48 -13.01 -1.00
C ASN A 70 12.43 -12.43 0.08
N SER A 71 13.27 -13.29 0.66
CA SER A 71 14.14 -12.93 1.79
C SER A 71 15.12 -11.78 1.51
N LYS A 72 15.45 -11.47 0.25
CA LYS A 72 16.36 -10.37 -0.07
C LYS A 72 15.70 -9.00 0.08
N LEU A 73 14.38 -8.91 0.18
CA LEU A 73 13.69 -7.64 0.46
C LEU A 73 14.19 -6.98 1.76
N LYS A 74 14.59 -7.79 2.75
CA LYS A 74 15.19 -7.34 4.02
C LYS A 74 16.51 -6.60 3.86
N THR A 75 17.14 -6.71 2.70
CA THR A 75 18.38 -5.98 2.40
C THR A 75 18.13 -4.56 1.88
N LEU A 76 16.90 -4.26 1.48
CA LEU A 76 16.50 -2.97 0.93
C LEU A 76 16.07 -2.03 2.07
N ASN A 77 16.95 -1.08 2.41
CA ASN A 77 16.76 -0.16 3.53
C ASN A 77 15.68 0.92 3.32
N ASN A 78 15.21 1.09 2.09
CA ASN A 78 14.18 2.05 1.72
C ASN A 78 12.83 1.38 1.38
N VAL A 79 12.65 0.12 1.74
CA VAL A 79 11.41 -0.64 1.54
C VAL A 79 10.75 -0.87 2.89
N GLU A 80 9.49 -0.44 3.01
CA GLU A 80 8.59 -0.76 4.11
C GLU A 80 7.52 -1.73 3.64
N ILE A 81 7.20 -2.73 4.46
CA ILE A 81 6.19 -3.73 4.13
C ILE A 81 5.14 -3.75 5.22
N TRP A 82 3.90 -3.50 4.82
CA TRP A 82 2.74 -3.44 5.70
C TRP A 82 1.76 -4.54 5.29
N GLN A 83 1.17 -5.23 6.26
CA GLN A 83 0.15 -6.26 6.01
C GLN A 83 -1.16 -5.82 6.64
N LEU A 84 -2.21 -5.69 5.82
CA LEU A 84 -3.58 -5.50 6.30
C LEU A 84 -4.13 -6.82 6.84
N SER A 85 -4.87 -6.75 7.96
CA SER A 85 -5.56 -7.92 8.50
C SER A 85 -6.69 -8.37 7.56
N THR A 86 -6.99 -9.67 7.57
CA THR A 86 -8.13 -10.21 6.79
C THR A 86 -9.43 -9.52 7.19
N ALA A 87 -9.65 -9.29 8.49
CA ALA A 87 -10.80 -8.58 9.02
C ALA A 87 -10.91 -7.16 8.45
N SER A 88 -9.78 -6.44 8.33
CA SER A 88 -9.74 -5.11 7.71
C SER A 88 -10.16 -5.17 6.25
N THR A 89 -9.63 -6.11 5.46
CA THR A 89 -9.98 -6.23 4.04
C THR A 89 -11.43 -6.61 3.80
N GLU A 90 -12.00 -7.48 4.63
CA GLU A 90 -13.41 -7.87 4.57
C GLU A 90 -14.33 -6.69 4.94
N ALA A 91 -13.99 -5.94 5.99
CA ALA A 91 -14.74 -4.76 6.41
C ALA A 91 -14.68 -3.64 5.34
N VAL A 92 -13.52 -3.42 4.72
CA VAL A 92 -13.37 -2.44 3.64
C VAL A 92 -14.19 -2.84 2.40
N GLN A 93 -14.31 -4.14 2.09
CA GLN A 93 -15.14 -4.59 0.98
C GLN A 93 -16.61 -4.16 1.15
N ALA A 94 -17.12 -4.10 2.38
CA ALA A 94 -18.48 -3.67 2.66
C ALA A 94 -18.70 -2.16 2.45
N LEU A 95 -17.63 -1.36 2.34
CA LEU A 95 -17.67 0.07 2.02
C LEU A 95 -17.70 0.35 0.51
N CYS A 96 -17.42 -0.66 -0.33
CA CYS A 96 -17.23 -0.49 -1.76
C CYS A 96 -18.55 -0.24 -2.50
N GLU A 97 -18.69 0.93 -3.11
CA GLU A 97 -19.84 1.31 -3.94
C GLU A 97 -19.38 1.96 -5.25
N ARG A 98 -20.30 2.10 -6.22
CA ARG A 98 -20.00 2.78 -7.50
C ARG A 98 -19.60 4.24 -7.30
N THR A 99 -20.14 4.88 -6.28
CA THR A 99 -19.80 6.24 -5.86
C THR A 99 -19.73 6.22 -4.35
N MET A 100 -18.62 6.68 -3.78
CA MET A 100 -18.37 6.60 -2.34
C MET A 100 -17.97 7.97 -1.81
N GLN A 101 -18.50 8.32 -0.64
CA GLN A 101 -17.92 9.33 0.24
C GLN A 101 -17.30 8.60 1.42
N LEU A 102 -15.99 8.76 1.58
CA LEU A 102 -15.23 8.08 2.62
C LEU A 102 -14.58 9.11 3.53
N GLN A 103 -14.76 8.93 4.85
CA GLN A 103 -14.05 9.67 5.87
C GLN A 103 -13.05 8.74 6.56
N LEU A 104 -11.79 9.14 6.60
CA LEU A 104 -10.76 8.46 7.39
C LEU A 104 -10.55 9.22 8.71
N ASN A 105 -10.89 8.58 9.82
CA ASN A 105 -10.55 9.06 11.15
C ASN A 105 -9.28 8.36 11.64
N VAL A 106 -8.37 9.15 12.23
CA VAL A 106 -7.14 8.65 12.86
C VAL A 106 -7.13 9.16 14.30
N MET A 107 -7.24 8.26 15.27
CA MET A 107 -7.31 8.59 16.69
C MET A 107 -6.49 7.58 17.49
N ASP A 108 -5.54 8.07 18.29
CA ASP A 108 -4.66 7.24 19.13
C ASP A 108 -3.96 6.09 18.38
N GLY A 109 -3.67 6.30 17.10
CA GLY A 109 -3.04 5.31 16.22
C GLY A 109 -4.00 4.32 15.56
N GLU A 110 -5.26 4.30 15.96
CA GLU A 110 -6.32 3.54 15.29
C GLU A 110 -6.85 4.31 14.08
N TRP A 111 -7.10 3.59 12.99
CA TRP A 111 -7.66 4.13 11.76
C TRP A 111 -9.05 3.56 11.56
N THR A 112 -10.04 4.43 11.39
CA THR A 112 -11.42 4.04 11.08
C THR A 112 -11.82 4.68 9.76
N LEU A 113 -12.12 3.84 8.77
CA LEU A 113 -12.69 4.28 7.50
C LEU A 113 -14.21 4.19 7.58
N ILE A 114 -14.89 5.31 7.32
CA ILE A 114 -16.34 5.44 7.49
C ILE A 114 -16.93 5.78 6.12
N GLY A 115 -17.96 5.03 5.72
CA GLY A 115 -18.79 5.34 4.56
C GLY A 115 -20.25 5.54 4.97
N ASP A 116 -21.15 5.61 3.99
CA ASP A 116 -22.56 5.93 4.23
C ASP A 116 -23.32 4.80 4.96
N HIS A 117 -22.90 3.55 4.76
CA HIS A 117 -23.65 2.36 5.23
C HIS A 117 -22.81 1.38 6.06
N ALA A 118 -21.51 1.59 6.17
CA ALA A 118 -20.60 0.73 6.92
C ALA A 118 -19.41 1.53 7.47
N GLN A 119 -18.62 0.89 8.32
CA GLN A 119 -17.32 1.37 8.76
C GLN A 119 -16.34 0.20 8.86
N ALA A 120 -15.06 0.48 8.68
CA ALA A 120 -13.97 -0.47 8.80
C ALA A 120 -12.91 0.07 9.76
N ILE A 121 -12.62 -0.69 10.82
CA ILE A 121 -11.41 -0.48 11.61
C ILE A 121 -10.27 -1.11 10.82
N ILE A 122 -9.20 -0.33 10.62
CA ILE A 122 -8.04 -0.77 9.84
C ILE A 122 -6.94 -1.21 10.80
N GLU A 123 -6.65 -2.50 10.74
CA GLU A 123 -5.57 -3.15 11.45
C GLU A 123 -4.48 -3.54 10.46
N TRP A 124 -3.24 -3.28 10.85
CA TRP A 124 -2.08 -3.71 10.08
C TRP A 124 -0.92 -4.10 10.98
N THR A 125 -0.01 -4.85 10.38
CA THR A 125 1.29 -5.18 10.96
C THR A 125 2.40 -4.71 10.04
N GLN A 126 3.44 -4.07 10.60
CA GLN A 126 4.67 -3.78 9.85
C GLN A 126 5.57 -5.01 9.86
N LEU A 127 5.88 -5.55 8.68
CA LEU A 127 6.78 -6.70 8.48
C LEU A 127 8.25 -6.30 8.28
N GLN A 128 8.47 -5.06 7.80
CA GLN A 128 9.77 -4.44 7.54
C GLN A 128 9.68 -2.93 7.68
#